data_AF-A0A1G0JGY2-F1
#
_entry.id   AF-A0A1G0JGY2-F1
#
_cell.length_a   1.000
_cell.length_b   1.000
_cell.length_c   1.000
_cell.angle_alpha   90.00
_cell.angle_beta   90.00
_cell.angle_gamma   90.00
#
_symmetry.space_group_name_H-M   'P 1'
#
loop_
_entity.id
_entity.type
_entity.pdbx_description
1 polymer ?
#
loop_
_entity_poly.entity_id
_entity_poly.type
_entity_poly.pdbx_seq_one_letter_code
_entity_poly.pdbx_strand_id
1 'polypeptide(L)'
;MLFSLPDAFNFNHSFTTTLGIFPLFLVGIYMISEIDKRKIQKTLFNVVCVIIIFWCIDALLQMVSGKNIFGNIRFSPTHLSGIFSPRATLGLVLAVLAPVIFERLRILSSGIYSSLFACSLATVYITIIVLSGSRTGLLILITGLLGWLSYISYINKYFTWPKTILIFVSMLAIIGFLAYQQPVRNYTPLHSLMSGDLKTIDKFSSGRIALWETAGRMYISHWFNGIGPRGYRHAYDDYRPIKGKYNWEYPNGSTHPHFALLEIATETGIIGIIGIIFAIYFMINSLSGLPKAEQINAFPWMLGALIAIVPNIGKAFYSSFWLSLIMWMIFIGLANTRTNSQ
;
A
#
# COMPACT_ATOMS: atom_id res chain seq x y z
N MET A 1 -7.17 -5.20 18.11
CA MET A 1 -6.37 -4.19 18.84
C MET A 1 -6.80 -4.12 20.30
N LEU A 2 -8.01 -3.66 20.65
CA LEU A 2 -8.45 -3.64 22.06
C LEU A 2 -8.39 -5.02 22.73
N PHE A 3 -8.89 -6.05 22.03
CA PHE A 3 -8.85 -7.45 22.51
C PHE A 3 -7.44 -8.01 22.70
N SER A 4 -6.43 -7.45 22.05
CA SER A 4 -5.06 -7.93 22.15
C SER A 4 -4.21 -7.19 23.19
N LEU A 5 -4.79 -6.22 23.90
CA LEU A 5 -4.11 -5.49 24.97
C LEU A 5 -3.79 -6.35 26.20
N PRO A 6 -4.67 -7.25 26.69
CA PRO A 6 -4.37 -8.08 27.86
C PRO A 6 -3.14 -8.96 27.68
N ASP A 7 -2.94 -9.47 26.45
CA ASP A 7 -1.81 -10.35 26.09
C ASP A 7 -0.66 -9.56 25.41
N ALA A 8 -0.67 -8.23 25.52
CA ALA A 8 0.33 -7.40 24.87
C ALA A 8 1.70 -7.57 25.54
N PHE A 9 2.69 -7.97 24.74
CA PHE A 9 4.07 -8.13 25.21
C PHE A 9 4.67 -6.81 25.74
N ASN A 10 4.23 -5.68 25.19
CA ASN A 10 4.48 -4.36 25.75
C ASN A 10 3.18 -3.57 25.84
N PHE A 11 2.52 -3.65 26.99
CA PHE A 11 1.23 -3.01 27.24
C PHE A 11 1.23 -1.51 26.91
N ASN A 12 2.22 -0.74 27.39
CA ASN A 12 2.26 0.72 27.20
C ASN A 12 2.35 1.12 25.71
N HIS A 13 3.17 0.43 24.93
CA HIS A 13 3.31 0.69 23.50
C HIS A 13 2.05 0.27 22.73
N SER A 14 1.50 -0.90 23.05
CA SER A 14 0.28 -1.42 22.43
C SER A 14 -0.95 -0.55 22.75
N PHE A 15 -1.03 -0.06 23.99
CA PHE A 15 -2.09 0.83 24.45
C PHE A 15 -2.03 2.19 23.75
N THR A 16 -0.85 2.83 23.71
CA THR A 16 -0.68 4.12 22.99
C THR A 16 -0.95 3.99 21.50
N THR A 17 -0.56 2.88 20.87
CA THR A 17 -0.88 2.60 19.46
C THR A 17 -2.39 2.45 19.26
N THR A 18 -3.07 1.73 20.15
CA THR A 18 -4.52 1.49 20.06
C THR A 18 -5.31 2.78 20.27
N LEU A 19 -4.96 3.58 21.30
CA LEU A 19 -5.58 4.88 21.54
C LEU A 19 -5.31 5.88 20.42
N GLY A 20 -4.11 5.85 19.83
CA GLY A 20 -3.76 6.74 18.71
C GLY A 20 -4.66 6.61 17.48
N ILE A 21 -5.38 5.49 17.34
CA ILE A 21 -6.32 5.24 16.23
C ILE A 21 -7.72 5.72 16.56
N PHE A 22 -8.08 5.85 17.83
CA PHE A 22 -9.41 6.27 18.23
C PHE A 22 -9.82 7.64 17.64
N PRO A 23 -8.97 8.68 17.64
CA PRO A 23 -9.27 9.93 16.95
C PRO A 23 -9.50 9.75 15.44
N LEU A 24 -8.75 8.86 14.78
CA LEU A 24 -8.93 8.56 13.35
C LEU A 24 -10.30 7.94 13.08
N PHE A 25 -10.80 7.11 13.98
CA PHE A 25 -12.14 6.53 13.88
C PHE A 25 -13.23 7.60 13.99
N LEU A 26 -13.10 8.55 14.92
CA LEU A 26 -14.04 9.68 15.05
C LEU A 26 -14.03 10.56 13.79
N VAL A 27 -12.84 10.89 13.28
CA VAL A 27 -12.70 11.61 12.00
C VAL A 27 -13.32 10.82 10.85
N GLY A 28 -13.19 9.50 10.85
CA GLY A 28 -13.81 8.60 9.88
C GLY A 28 -15.34 8.66 9.89
N ILE A 29 -15.96 8.62 11.08
CA ILE A 29 -17.41 8.77 11.23
C ILE A 29 -17.86 10.12 10.67
N TYR A 30 -17.16 11.20 11.04
CA TYR A 30 -17.46 12.55 10.54
C TYR A 30 -17.32 12.65 9.02
N MET A 31 -16.26 12.05 8.45
CA MET A 31 -16.08 11.98 7.01
C MET A 31 -17.25 11.24 6.33
N ILE A 32 -17.66 10.09 6.86
CA ILE A 32 -18.79 9.32 6.31
C ILE A 32 -20.12 10.08 6.44
N SER A 33 -20.31 10.88 7.49
CA SER A 33 -21.55 11.67 7.67
C SER A 33 -21.61 12.93 6.81
N GLU A 34 -20.48 13.61 6.57
CA GLU A 34 -20.47 14.93 5.91
C GLU A 34 -20.04 14.90 4.43
N ILE A 35 -19.25 13.92 4.00
CA ILE A 35 -18.79 13.81 2.60
C ILE A 35 -19.94 13.42 1.65
N ASP A 36 -21.17 13.29 2.14
CA ASP A 36 -22.34 12.97 1.34
C ASP A 36 -22.58 13.98 0.17
N LYS A 37 -22.12 15.21 0.34
CA LYS A 37 -22.26 16.24 -0.69
C LYS A 37 -21.29 15.97 -1.84
N ARG A 38 -21.79 15.66 -3.04
CA ARG A 38 -21.01 15.53 -4.30
C ARG A 38 -19.98 16.66 -4.51
N LYS A 39 -20.26 17.87 -4.02
CA LYS A 39 -19.32 19.00 -4.02
C LYS A 39 -18.09 18.74 -3.14
N ILE A 40 -18.29 18.26 -1.92
CA ILE A 40 -17.21 17.94 -0.96
C ILE A 40 -16.34 16.82 -1.51
N GLN A 41 -16.93 15.76 -2.08
CA GLN A 41 -16.19 14.67 -2.71
C GLN A 41 -15.26 15.17 -3.82
N LYS A 42 -15.79 15.99 -4.74
CA LYS A 42 -15.00 16.60 -5.82
C LYS A 42 -13.88 17.48 -5.28
N THR A 43 -14.15 18.30 -4.25
CA THR A 43 -13.14 19.14 -3.62
C THR A 43 -12.05 18.32 -2.97
N LEU A 44 -12.41 17.31 -2.17
CA LEU A 44 -11.47 16.42 -1.50
C LEU A 44 -10.55 15.73 -2.51
N PHE A 45 -11.14 15.19 -3.56
CA PHE A 45 -10.40 14.54 -4.63
C PHE A 45 -9.43 15.50 -5.31
N ASN A 46 -9.87 16.71 -5.63
CA ASN A 46 -9.01 17.73 -6.24
C ASN A 46 -7.84 18.12 -5.32
N VAL A 47 -8.09 18.26 -4.01
CA VAL A 47 -7.04 18.54 -3.01
C VAL A 47 -6.00 17.41 -3.01
N VAL A 48 -6.43 16.15 -3.07
CA VAL A 48 -5.53 15.00 -3.15
C VAL A 48 -4.68 15.03 -4.41
N CYS A 49 -5.29 15.32 -5.56
CA CYS A 49 -4.54 15.46 -6.80
C CYS A 49 -3.50 16.58 -6.72
N VAL A 50 -3.85 17.73 -6.14
CA VAL A 50 -2.90 18.84 -5.95
C VAL A 50 -1.73 18.42 -5.06
N ILE A 51 -2.00 17.74 -3.95
CA ILE A 51 -0.96 17.23 -3.05
C ILE A 51 -0.05 16.24 -3.78
N ILE A 52 -0.62 15.31 -4.55
CA ILE A 52 0.14 14.32 -5.31
C ILE A 52 0.98 14.97 -6.41
N ILE A 53 0.42 15.95 -7.14
CA ILE A 53 1.16 16.72 -8.15
C ILE A 53 2.35 17.42 -7.49
N PHE A 54 2.14 18.04 -6.32
CA PHE A 54 3.22 18.65 -5.55
C PHE A 54 4.31 17.64 -5.18
N TRP A 55 3.95 16.44 -4.71
CA TRP A 55 4.92 15.37 -4.43
C TRP A 55 5.67 14.90 -5.67
N CYS A 56 4.98 14.82 -6.81
CA CYS A 56 5.61 14.45 -8.08
C CYS A 56 6.60 15.52 -8.55
N ILE A 57 6.24 16.81 -8.46
CA ILE A 57 7.13 17.93 -8.79
C ILE A 57 8.35 17.92 -7.87
N ASP A 58 8.16 17.76 -6.57
CA ASP A 58 9.24 17.67 -5.59
C ASP A 58 10.20 16.50 -5.88
N ALA A 59 9.67 15.33 -6.27
CA ALA A 59 10.47 14.18 -6.66
C ALA A 59 11.26 14.42 -7.97
N LEU A 60 10.67 15.09 -8.96
CA LEU A 60 11.35 15.47 -10.20
C LEU A 60 12.45 16.51 -9.94
N LEU A 61 12.20 17.48 -9.05
CA LEU A 61 13.22 18.42 -8.59
C LEU A 61 14.37 17.70 -7.88
N GLN A 62 14.07 16.72 -7.04
CA GLN A 62 15.08 15.87 -6.41
C GLN A 62 15.84 15.00 -7.42
N MET A 63 15.20 14.61 -8.53
CA MET A 63 15.84 13.87 -9.61
C MET A 63 16.85 14.73 -10.39
N VAL A 64 16.57 16.01 -10.61
CA VAL A 64 17.48 16.90 -11.36
C VAL A 64 18.55 17.53 -10.45
N SER A 65 18.15 18.10 -9.31
CA SER A 65 19.06 18.86 -8.43
C SER A 65 19.77 18.01 -7.36
N GLY A 66 19.33 16.76 -7.17
CA GLY A 66 19.79 15.90 -6.08
C GLY A 66 19.16 16.20 -4.72
N LYS A 67 18.46 17.34 -4.57
CA LYS A 67 17.78 17.78 -3.34
C LYS A 67 16.30 18.04 -3.59
N ASN A 68 15.46 17.78 -2.59
CA ASN A 68 14.04 18.13 -2.68
C ASN A 68 13.83 19.65 -2.41
N ILE A 69 12.58 20.12 -2.45
CA ILE A 69 12.22 21.53 -2.21
C ILE A 69 12.71 22.03 -0.83
N PHE A 70 12.81 21.13 0.15
CA PHE A 70 13.28 21.42 1.50
C PHE A 70 14.79 21.22 1.69
N GLY A 71 15.54 20.97 0.62
CA GLY A 71 17.00 20.77 0.66
C GLY A 71 17.45 19.36 1.06
N ASN A 72 16.53 18.42 1.30
CA ASN A 72 16.87 17.05 1.69
C ASN A 72 17.37 16.24 0.50
N ILE A 73 18.47 15.53 0.70
CA ILE A 73 19.10 14.65 -0.29
C ILE A 73 18.24 13.37 -0.44
N ARG A 74 18.47 12.63 -1.52
CA ARG A 74 17.87 11.30 -1.75
C ARG A 74 18.18 10.32 -0.62
N PHE A 75 17.25 9.39 -0.38
CA PHE A 75 17.47 8.25 0.52
C PHE A 75 18.69 7.42 0.12
N SER A 76 18.89 7.20 -1.18
CA SER A 76 20.10 6.59 -1.73
C SER A 76 20.37 7.19 -3.12
N PRO A 77 21.61 7.06 -3.66
CA PRO A 77 21.94 7.52 -5.00
C PRO A 77 20.97 7.02 -6.09
N THR A 78 20.39 5.83 -5.88
CA THR A 78 19.50 5.15 -6.82
C THR A 78 18.01 5.21 -6.44
N HIS A 79 17.64 5.86 -5.33
CA HIS A 79 16.25 5.87 -4.83
C HIS A 79 15.72 7.29 -4.66
N LEU A 80 14.67 7.64 -5.42
CA LEU A 80 13.92 8.87 -5.17
C LEU A 80 13.06 8.75 -3.91
N SER A 81 13.16 9.76 -3.05
CA SER A 81 12.42 9.86 -1.79
C SER A 81 11.47 11.06 -1.74
N GLY A 82 11.71 12.08 -2.57
CA GLY A 82 10.97 13.34 -2.59
C GLY A 82 10.80 13.94 -1.18
N ILE A 83 9.58 14.39 -0.91
CA ILE A 83 9.16 15.01 0.35
C ILE A 83 9.32 14.06 1.55
N PHE A 84 9.35 12.76 1.28
CA PHE A 84 9.48 11.75 2.32
C PHE A 84 10.93 11.47 2.71
N SER A 85 11.92 12.14 2.12
CA SER A 85 13.32 12.04 2.57
C SER A 85 13.44 12.32 4.07
N PRO A 86 14.20 11.51 4.85
CA PRO A 86 15.15 10.47 4.44
C PRO A 86 14.53 9.06 4.41
N ARG A 87 13.23 8.89 4.17
CA ARG A 87 12.56 7.58 4.12
C ARG A 87 12.17 7.21 2.69
N ALA A 88 12.50 5.99 2.27
CA ALA A 88 11.96 5.39 1.04
C ALA A 88 10.48 4.99 1.21
N THR A 89 9.59 5.97 1.15
CA THR A 89 8.12 5.77 1.27
C THR A 89 7.35 6.31 0.07
N LEU A 90 7.89 7.28 -0.67
CA LEU A 90 7.26 7.93 -1.82
C LEU A 90 6.61 6.93 -2.79
N GLY A 91 7.39 5.97 -3.29
CA GLY A 91 6.89 4.99 -4.27
C GLY A 91 5.73 4.14 -3.77
N LEU A 92 5.72 3.75 -2.50
CA LEU A 92 4.62 2.96 -1.94
C LEU A 92 3.35 3.80 -1.80
N VAL A 93 3.47 5.03 -1.31
CA VAL A 93 2.32 5.92 -1.12
C VAL A 93 1.68 6.25 -2.47
N LEU A 94 2.50 6.59 -3.47
CA LEU A 94 2.01 6.84 -4.82
C LEU A 94 1.41 5.56 -5.45
N ALA A 95 2.02 4.39 -5.26
CA ALA A 95 1.45 3.16 -5.78
C ALA A 95 0.07 2.83 -5.18
N VAL A 96 -0.11 3.05 -3.87
CA VAL A 96 -1.41 2.87 -3.19
C VAL A 96 -2.49 3.81 -3.72
N LEU A 97 -2.11 5.06 -4.06
CA LEU A 97 -3.01 6.08 -4.60
C LEU A 97 -3.21 5.95 -6.12
N ALA A 98 -2.50 5.04 -6.80
CA ALA A 98 -2.55 4.90 -8.25
C ALA A 98 -3.96 4.63 -8.80
N PRO A 99 -4.81 3.75 -8.21
CA PRO A 99 -6.17 3.55 -8.71
C PRO A 99 -7.00 4.85 -8.75
N VAL A 100 -6.84 5.68 -7.72
CA VAL A 100 -7.52 6.99 -7.60
C VAL A 100 -7.03 7.92 -8.72
N ILE A 101 -5.71 8.01 -8.92
CA ILE A 101 -5.13 8.85 -9.97
C ILE A 101 -5.52 8.38 -11.37
N PHE A 102 -5.48 7.09 -11.65
CA PHE A 102 -5.87 6.55 -12.96
C PHE A 102 -7.34 6.80 -13.26
N GLU A 103 -8.22 6.68 -12.26
CA GLU A 103 -9.61 7.04 -12.44
C GLU A 103 -9.78 8.52 -12.78
N ARG A 104 -9.00 9.41 -12.17
CA ARG A 104 -9.03 10.83 -12.50
C ARG A 104 -8.61 11.10 -13.93
N LEU A 105 -7.51 10.49 -14.35
CA LEU A 105 -6.96 10.65 -15.69
C LEU A 105 -7.94 10.12 -16.74
N ARG A 106 -8.66 9.03 -16.44
CA ARG A 106 -9.76 8.50 -17.28
C ARG A 106 -10.92 9.48 -17.42
N ILE A 107 -11.29 10.20 -16.35
CA ILE A 107 -12.36 11.22 -16.42
C ILE A 107 -11.90 12.43 -17.26
N LEU A 108 -10.62 12.78 -17.22
CA LEU A 108 -10.05 13.88 -18.01
C LEU A 108 -9.90 13.53 -19.50
N SER A 109 -9.87 12.24 -19.87
CA SER A 109 -9.64 11.76 -21.24
C SER A 109 -10.90 11.76 -22.11
N SER A 110 -11.54 12.92 -22.29
CA SER A 110 -12.77 13.09 -23.08
C SER A 110 -12.57 13.23 -24.59
N GLY A 111 -11.36 13.56 -25.06
CA GLY A 111 -11.00 13.73 -26.46
C GLY A 111 -9.56 13.31 -26.74
N ILE A 112 -9.09 13.40 -27.99
CA ILE A 112 -7.76 12.89 -28.36
C ILE A 112 -6.63 13.64 -27.64
N TYR A 113 -6.66 14.97 -27.62
CA TYR A 113 -5.63 15.78 -26.97
C TYR A 113 -5.64 15.63 -25.45
N SER A 114 -6.82 15.58 -24.82
CA SER A 114 -6.92 15.38 -23.38
C SER A 114 -6.55 13.95 -22.97
N SER A 115 -6.81 12.96 -23.82
CA SER A 115 -6.31 11.58 -23.65
C SER A 115 -4.79 11.52 -23.71
N LEU A 116 -4.17 12.17 -24.70
CA LEU A 116 -2.71 12.23 -24.81
C LEU A 116 -2.07 12.91 -23.59
N PHE A 117 -2.66 14.01 -23.12
CA PHE A 117 -2.23 14.69 -21.90
C PHE A 117 -2.42 13.81 -20.65
N ALA A 118 -3.53 13.10 -20.53
CA ALA A 118 -3.75 12.17 -19.43
C ALA A 118 -2.73 11.02 -19.44
N CYS A 119 -2.41 10.48 -20.62
CA CYS A 119 -1.37 9.45 -20.79
C CYS A 119 0.02 9.95 -20.43
N SER A 120 0.37 11.20 -20.77
CA SER A 120 1.67 11.77 -20.41
C SER A 120 1.80 11.94 -18.89
N LEU A 121 0.75 12.43 -18.23
CA LEU A 121 0.70 12.51 -16.76
C LEU A 121 0.79 11.13 -16.09
N ALA A 122 0.06 10.12 -16.61
CA ALA A 122 0.15 8.75 -16.12
C ALA A 122 1.57 8.20 -16.24
N THR A 123 2.25 8.50 -17.35
CA THR A 123 3.62 8.06 -17.59
C THR A 123 4.58 8.69 -16.59
N VAL A 124 4.52 10.01 -16.39
CA VAL A 124 5.33 10.71 -15.38
C VAL A 124 5.09 10.13 -13.98
N TYR A 125 3.83 9.88 -13.62
CA TYR A 125 3.45 9.29 -12.34
C TYR A 125 4.09 7.91 -12.12
N ILE A 126 3.97 7.02 -13.11
CA ILE A 126 4.54 5.67 -13.09
C ILE A 126 6.07 5.74 -13.04
N THR A 127 6.69 6.62 -13.82
CA THR A 127 8.14 6.82 -13.80
C THR A 127 8.63 7.17 -12.40
N ILE A 128 7.98 8.08 -11.69
CA ILE A 128 8.37 8.45 -10.32
C ILE A 128 8.28 7.25 -9.37
N ILE A 129 7.25 6.41 -9.51
CA ILE A 129 7.13 5.17 -8.73
C ILE A 129 8.28 4.20 -9.04
N VAL A 130 8.61 4.00 -10.31
CA VAL A 130 9.73 3.13 -10.72
C VAL A 130 11.07 3.66 -10.19
N LEU A 131 11.32 4.96 -10.35
CA LEU A 131 12.54 5.64 -9.89
C LEU A 131 12.66 5.74 -8.36
N SER A 132 11.58 5.50 -7.62
CA SER A 132 11.64 5.36 -6.17
C SER A 132 12.40 4.09 -5.73
N GLY A 133 12.62 3.13 -6.64
CA GLY A 133 13.34 1.88 -6.39
C GLY A 133 12.59 0.87 -5.51
N SER A 134 11.33 1.14 -5.14
CA SER A 134 10.57 0.24 -4.27
C SER A 134 9.97 -0.95 -5.01
N ARG A 135 10.50 -2.16 -4.74
CA ARG A 135 9.91 -3.43 -5.23
C ARG A 135 8.46 -3.60 -4.78
N THR A 136 8.17 -3.32 -3.51
CA THR A 136 6.81 -3.37 -2.98
C THR A 136 5.91 -2.33 -3.64
N GLY A 137 6.42 -1.12 -3.90
CA GLY A 137 5.69 -0.08 -4.64
C GLY A 137 5.32 -0.54 -6.06
N LEU A 138 6.25 -1.19 -6.77
CA LEU A 138 5.95 -1.78 -8.09
C LEU A 138 4.89 -2.88 -8.03
N LEU A 139 4.98 -3.78 -7.04
CA LEU A 139 3.96 -4.82 -6.85
C LEU A 139 2.59 -4.20 -6.60
N ILE A 140 2.50 -3.22 -5.69
CA ILE A 140 1.26 -2.50 -5.38
C ILE A 140 0.72 -1.79 -6.64
N LEU A 141 1.59 -1.13 -7.42
CA LEU A 141 1.20 -0.45 -8.66
C LEU A 141 0.61 -1.44 -9.67
N ILE A 142 1.28 -2.58 -9.88
CA ILE A 142 0.82 -3.62 -10.82
C ILE A 142 -0.52 -4.19 -10.36
N THR A 143 -0.67 -4.53 -9.07
CA THR A 143 -1.93 -5.06 -8.53
C THR A 143 -3.05 -4.03 -8.58
N GLY A 144 -2.76 -2.76 -8.28
CA GLY A 144 -3.73 -1.67 -8.32
C GLY A 144 -4.17 -1.36 -9.74
N LEU A 145 -3.24 -1.36 -10.69
CA LEU A 145 -3.55 -1.20 -12.11
C LEU A 145 -4.40 -2.35 -12.64
N LEU A 146 -4.03 -3.59 -12.33
CA LEU A 146 -4.80 -4.77 -12.74
C LEU A 146 -6.21 -4.72 -12.16
N GLY A 147 -6.34 -4.47 -10.84
CA GLY A 147 -7.64 -4.36 -10.17
C GLY A 147 -8.50 -3.25 -10.76
N TRP A 148 -7.91 -2.08 -11.04
CA TRP A 148 -8.62 -0.96 -11.65
C TRP A 148 -9.05 -1.27 -13.07
N LEU A 149 -8.16 -1.78 -13.92
CA LEU A 149 -8.49 -2.16 -15.30
C LEU A 149 -9.57 -3.24 -15.35
N SER A 150 -9.46 -4.30 -14.53
CA SER A 150 -10.47 -5.36 -14.43
C SER A 150 -11.84 -4.82 -14.05
N TYR A 151 -11.87 -3.86 -13.11
CA TYR A 151 -13.11 -3.22 -12.70
C TYR A 151 -13.70 -2.32 -13.80
N ILE A 152 -12.89 -1.52 -14.50
CA ILE A 152 -13.35 -0.73 -15.64
C ILE A 152 -13.97 -1.63 -16.71
N SER A 153 -13.38 -2.81 -16.97
CA SER A 153 -13.95 -3.77 -17.93
C SER A 153 -15.27 -4.36 -17.49
N TYR A 154 -15.45 -4.54 -16.19
CA TYR A 154 -16.68 -5.06 -15.60
C TYR A 154 -17.85 -4.08 -15.73
N ILE A 155 -17.58 -2.77 -15.61
CA ILE A 155 -18.62 -1.73 -15.67
C ILE A 155 -18.85 -1.16 -17.08
N ASN A 156 -17.82 -1.15 -17.93
CA ASN A 156 -17.87 -0.53 -19.25
C ASN A 156 -17.87 -1.58 -20.37
N LYS A 157 -19.03 -1.79 -20.99
CA LYS A 157 -19.22 -2.75 -22.09
C LYS A 157 -18.29 -2.56 -23.30
N TYR A 158 -17.76 -1.35 -23.52
CA TYR A 158 -16.84 -1.05 -24.62
C TYR A 158 -15.37 -1.36 -24.31
N PHE A 159 -15.07 -1.57 -23.03
CA PHE A 159 -13.74 -1.92 -22.53
C PHE A 159 -13.71 -3.41 -22.18
N THR A 160 -13.41 -4.24 -23.18
CA THR A 160 -13.46 -5.70 -23.03
C THR A 160 -12.17 -6.25 -22.41
N TRP A 161 -12.24 -7.44 -21.81
CA TRP A 161 -11.09 -8.15 -21.23
C TRP A 161 -9.86 -8.26 -22.16
N PRO A 162 -10.01 -8.50 -23.48
CA PRO A 162 -8.86 -8.48 -24.39
C PRO A 162 -8.14 -7.12 -24.43
N LYS A 163 -8.88 -6.00 -24.40
CA LYS A 163 -8.27 -4.65 -24.35
C LYS A 163 -7.56 -4.41 -23.01
N THR A 164 -8.14 -4.90 -21.92
CA THR A 164 -7.54 -4.89 -20.58
C THR A 164 -6.19 -5.59 -20.57
N ILE A 165 -6.15 -6.82 -21.11
CA ILE A 165 -4.94 -7.63 -21.16
C ILE A 165 -3.89 -6.93 -22.02
N LEU A 166 -4.27 -6.40 -23.18
CA LEU A 166 -3.36 -5.67 -24.06
C LEU A 166 -2.74 -4.47 -23.34
N ILE A 167 -3.55 -3.60 -22.74
CA ILE A 167 -3.08 -2.42 -22.01
C ILE A 167 -2.19 -2.82 -20.84
N PHE A 168 -2.60 -3.83 -20.08
CA PHE A 168 -1.83 -4.33 -18.95
C PHE A 168 -0.46 -4.87 -19.37
N VAL A 169 -0.40 -5.69 -20.43
CA VAL A 169 0.86 -6.22 -20.97
C VAL A 169 1.74 -5.11 -21.52
N SER A 170 1.19 -4.13 -22.24
CA SER A 170 1.95 -2.97 -22.71
C SER A 170 2.53 -2.16 -21.55
N MET A 171 1.76 -1.95 -20.47
CA MET A 171 2.24 -1.26 -19.28
C MET A 171 3.31 -2.06 -18.53
N LEU A 172 3.16 -3.38 -18.43
CA LEU A 172 4.19 -4.26 -17.87
C LEU A 172 5.49 -4.19 -18.68
N ALA A 173 5.41 -4.14 -20.01
CA ALA A 173 6.58 -3.97 -20.86
C ALA A 173 7.28 -2.62 -20.60
N ILE A 174 6.52 -1.53 -20.44
CA ILE A 174 7.07 -0.21 -20.10
C ILE A 174 7.72 -0.23 -18.71
N ILE A 175 7.03 -0.75 -17.70
CA ILE A 175 7.57 -0.85 -16.33
C ILE A 175 8.84 -1.71 -16.33
N GLY A 176 8.82 -2.85 -17.03
CA GLY A 176 9.96 -3.75 -17.17
C GLY A 176 11.14 -3.07 -17.87
N PHE A 177 10.90 -2.33 -18.96
CA PHE A 177 11.91 -1.55 -19.64
C PHE A 177 12.51 -0.48 -18.73
N LEU A 178 11.69 0.32 -18.06
CA LEU A 178 12.16 1.37 -17.13
C LEU A 178 12.94 0.78 -15.95
N ALA A 179 12.51 -0.38 -15.43
CA ALA A 179 13.21 -1.08 -14.36
C ALA A 179 14.55 -1.68 -14.83
N TYR A 180 14.63 -2.15 -16.07
CA TYR A 180 15.87 -2.65 -16.66
C TYR A 180 16.94 -1.56 -16.82
N GLN A 181 16.52 -0.34 -17.15
CA GLN A 181 17.42 0.82 -17.26
C GLN A 181 18.00 1.26 -15.90
N GLN A 182 17.47 0.78 -14.77
CA GLN A 182 18.03 1.11 -13.47
C GLN A 182 19.36 0.37 -13.25
N PRO A 183 20.44 1.06 -12.84
CA PRO A 183 21.72 0.44 -12.49
C PRO A 183 21.61 -0.28 -11.13
N VAL A 184 20.84 -1.36 -11.06
CA VAL A 184 20.67 -2.16 -9.85
C VAL A 184 21.39 -3.49 -10.03
N ARG A 185 22.62 -3.51 -9.52
CA ARG A 185 23.67 -4.50 -9.77
C ARG A 185 23.45 -5.88 -9.15
N ASN A 186 22.33 -6.15 -8.47
CA ASN A 186 22.14 -7.37 -7.66
C ASN A 186 20.69 -7.89 -7.70
N TYR A 187 20.20 -8.30 -8.87
CA TYR A 187 18.99 -9.12 -8.95
C TYR A 187 19.37 -10.58 -8.82
N THR A 188 18.83 -11.26 -7.81
CA THR A 188 18.87 -12.73 -7.75
C THR A 188 17.85 -13.25 -8.77
N PRO A 189 18.26 -13.96 -9.83
CA PRO A 189 17.35 -14.41 -10.88
C PRO A 189 16.29 -15.36 -10.35
N LEU A 190 15.08 -15.36 -10.93
CA LEU A 190 14.00 -16.24 -10.50
C LEU A 190 14.39 -17.73 -10.57
N HIS A 191 15.15 -18.15 -11.59
CA HIS A 191 15.61 -19.53 -11.74
C HIS A 191 16.46 -20.02 -10.56
N SER A 192 17.13 -19.12 -9.84
CA SER A 192 17.92 -19.51 -8.65
C SER A 192 17.04 -20.05 -7.52
N LEU A 193 15.75 -19.70 -7.48
CA LEU A 193 14.79 -20.26 -6.51
C LEU A 193 14.51 -21.74 -6.76
N MET A 194 14.72 -22.25 -7.98
CA MET A 194 14.51 -23.67 -8.30
C MET A 194 15.51 -24.59 -7.58
N SER A 195 16.61 -24.04 -7.06
CA SER A 195 17.55 -24.77 -6.21
C SER A 195 16.96 -25.22 -4.88
N GLY A 196 15.87 -24.59 -4.41
CA GLY A 196 15.26 -24.87 -3.10
C GLY A 196 16.14 -24.48 -1.91
N ASP A 197 17.33 -23.90 -2.15
CA ASP A 197 18.27 -23.53 -1.10
C ASP A 197 17.71 -22.36 -0.26
N LEU A 198 17.58 -22.59 1.05
CA LEU A 198 17.07 -21.61 2.01
C LEU A 198 17.85 -20.30 1.97
N LYS A 199 19.17 -20.36 1.73
CA LYS A 199 20.04 -19.19 1.64
C LYS A 199 19.74 -18.35 0.39
N THR A 200 19.44 -19.01 -0.72
CA THR A 200 19.04 -18.36 -1.98
C THR A 200 17.64 -17.74 -1.87
N ILE A 201 16.69 -18.44 -1.23
CA ILE A 201 15.34 -17.92 -0.94
C ILE A 201 15.42 -16.71 -0.01
N ASP A 202 16.26 -16.76 1.03
CA ASP A 202 16.47 -15.66 1.96
C ASP A 202 16.99 -14.40 1.25
N LYS A 203 18.00 -14.55 0.38
CA LYS A 203 18.51 -13.45 -0.45
C LYS A 203 17.43 -12.86 -1.36
N PHE A 204 16.61 -13.70 -2.00
CA PHE A 204 15.51 -13.25 -2.85
C PHE A 204 14.45 -12.46 -2.06
N SER A 205 14.11 -12.92 -0.86
CA SER A 205 13.19 -12.23 0.06
C SER A 205 13.75 -10.93 0.65
N SER A 206 15.01 -10.60 0.35
CA SER A 206 15.79 -9.52 0.99
C SER A 206 15.95 -9.71 2.50
N GLY A 207 16.24 -10.94 2.94
CA GLY A 207 16.49 -11.28 4.34
C GLY A 207 15.22 -11.47 5.20
N ARG A 208 14.03 -11.43 4.59
CA ARG A 208 12.76 -11.39 5.35
C ARG A 208 12.30 -12.74 5.88
N ILE A 209 12.87 -13.86 5.41
CA ILE A 209 12.45 -15.19 5.86
C ILE A 209 12.65 -15.35 7.37
N ALA A 210 13.76 -14.86 7.91
CA ALA A 210 14.01 -14.86 9.36
C ALA A 210 12.91 -14.12 10.14
N LEU A 211 12.44 -12.99 9.60
CA LEU A 211 11.37 -12.20 10.22
C LEU A 211 10.02 -12.93 10.18
N TRP A 212 9.74 -13.60 9.06
CA TRP A 212 8.51 -14.37 8.87
C TRP A 212 8.45 -15.61 9.74
N GLU A 213 9.57 -16.33 9.89
CA GLU A 213 9.65 -17.44 10.85
C GLU A 213 9.38 -16.94 12.27
N THR A 214 10.03 -15.83 12.67
CA THR A 214 9.84 -15.23 13.99
C THR A 214 8.36 -14.89 14.23
N ALA A 215 7.72 -14.22 13.27
CA ALA A 215 6.30 -13.90 13.33
C ALA A 215 5.40 -15.14 13.38
N GLY A 216 5.75 -16.18 12.63
CA GLY A 216 5.04 -17.46 12.66
C GLY A 216 5.10 -18.13 14.03
N ARG A 217 6.28 -18.15 14.67
CA ARG A 217 6.45 -18.68 16.04
C ARG A 217 5.66 -17.88 17.08
N MET A 218 5.68 -16.55 16.98
CA MET A 218 4.85 -15.68 17.82
C MET A 218 3.36 -15.97 17.62
N TYR A 219 2.91 -16.09 16.37
CA TYR A 219 1.52 -16.40 16.05
C TYR A 219 1.11 -17.76 16.63
N ILE A 220 1.93 -18.81 16.47
CA ILE A 220 1.63 -20.14 17.03
C ILE A 220 1.49 -20.07 18.56
N SER A 221 2.32 -19.27 19.23
CA SER A 221 2.30 -19.13 20.69
C SER A 221 1.14 -18.28 21.21
N HIS A 222 0.70 -17.30 20.43
CA HIS A 222 -0.34 -16.32 20.80
C HIS A 222 -1.44 -16.21 19.74
N TRP A 223 -1.93 -17.35 19.22
CA TRP A 223 -2.76 -17.36 18.02
C TRP A 223 -4.13 -16.68 18.19
N PHE A 224 -4.67 -16.64 19.42
CA PHE A 224 -6.01 -16.11 19.67
C PHE A 224 -6.04 -14.58 19.70
N ASN A 225 -5.34 -13.98 20.66
CA ASN A 225 -5.30 -12.52 20.85
C ASN A 225 -4.09 -11.85 20.19
N GLY A 226 -3.02 -12.59 19.88
CA GLY A 226 -1.75 -12.01 19.44
C GLY A 226 -0.97 -11.35 20.59
N ILE A 227 0.19 -10.79 20.25
CA ILE A 227 1.14 -10.20 21.22
C ILE A 227 0.95 -8.69 21.45
N GLY A 228 -0.19 -8.15 21.03
CA GLY A 228 -0.50 -6.72 21.09
C GLY A 228 0.05 -5.92 19.90
N PRO A 229 -0.62 -4.83 19.47
CA PRO A 229 -0.17 -4.02 18.34
C PRO A 229 1.18 -3.40 18.60
N ARG A 230 2.04 -3.40 17.57
CA ARG A 230 3.45 -3.01 17.62
C ARG A 230 4.30 -3.87 18.57
N GLY A 231 3.77 -5.02 19.02
CA GLY A 231 4.42 -5.97 19.93
C GLY A 231 5.59 -6.74 19.31
N TYR A 232 5.61 -6.91 17.98
CA TYR A 232 6.64 -7.72 17.29
C TYR A 232 8.07 -7.35 17.67
N ARG A 233 8.35 -6.05 17.83
CA ARG A 233 9.69 -5.55 18.15
C ARG A 233 10.16 -5.86 19.57
N HIS A 234 9.20 -6.07 20.47
CA HIS A 234 9.48 -6.34 21.88
C HIS A 234 9.62 -7.83 22.11
N ALA A 235 8.85 -8.63 21.37
CA ALA A 235 8.92 -10.09 21.43
C ALA A 235 10.00 -10.70 20.50
N TYR A 236 10.67 -9.91 19.66
CA TYR A 236 11.56 -10.44 18.61
C TYR A 236 12.63 -11.39 19.17
N ASP A 237 13.30 -10.99 20.25
CA ASP A 237 14.42 -11.73 20.79
C ASP A 237 14.00 -13.09 21.40
N ASP A 238 12.82 -13.16 22.00
CA ASP A 238 12.25 -14.40 22.56
C ASP A 238 11.92 -15.44 21.48
N TYR A 239 11.60 -14.97 20.27
CA TYR A 239 11.14 -15.82 19.16
C TYR A 239 12.11 -15.89 17.98
N ARG A 240 13.31 -15.29 18.12
CA ARG A 240 14.27 -15.21 17.02
C ARG A 240 14.69 -16.59 16.50
N PRO A 241 15.01 -16.73 15.20
CA PRO A 241 15.44 -18.00 14.64
C PRO A 241 16.80 -18.43 15.22
N ILE A 242 17.09 -19.73 15.08
CA ILE A 242 18.40 -20.29 15.43
C ILE A 242 19.49 -19.56 14.63
N LYS A 243 20.56 -19.13 15.33
CA LYS A 243 21.71 -18.46 14.72
C LYS A 243 22.31 -19.31 13.60
N GLY A 244 22.66 -18.68 12.49
CA GLY A 244 23.25 -19.31 11.32
C GLY A 244 22.27 -20.03 10.39
N LYS A 245 20.96 -20.04 10.70
CA LYS A 245 19.93 -20.67 9.85
C LYS A 245 19.74 -19.93 8.51
N TYR A 246 19.85 -18.60 8.53
CA TYR A 246 19.64 -17.72 7.36
C TYR A 246 20.91 -16.93 7.04
N ASN A 247 20.99 -16.38 5.82
CA ASN A 247 22.10 -15.51 5.43
C ASN A 247 22.01 -14.15 6.11
N TRP A 248 20.80 -13.65 6.28
CA TRP A 248 20.53 -12.40 6.94
C TRP A 248 20.03 -12.64 8.37
N GLU A 249 20.67 -11.98 9.33
CA GLU A 249 20.24 -11.96 10.72
C GLU A 249 19.88 -10.53 11.12
N TYR A 250 19.05 -10.39 12.15
CA TYR A 250 18.70 -9.11 12.76
C TYR A 250 19.19 -9.10 14.21
N PRO A 251 20.48 -8.83 14.47
CA PRO A 251 21.04 -8.88 15.83
C PRO A 251 20.36 -7.93 16.80
N ASN A 252 19.89 -6.78 16.31
CA ASN A 252 19.19 -5.74 17.06
C ASN A 252 17.65 -5.85 16.93
N GLY A 253 17.17 -6.98 16.42
CA GLY A 253 15.77 -7.21 16.10
C GLY A 253 15.22 -6.41 14.92
N SER A 254 13.91 -6.51 14.74
CA SER A 254 13.17 -5.77 13.71
C SER A 254 11.90 -5.19 14.31
N THR A 255 11.42 -4.08 13.72
CA THR A 255 10.25 -3.39 14.24
C THR A 255 8.91 -4.05 13.87
N HIS A 256 8.90 -4.91 12.85
CA HIS A 256 7.74 -5.59 12.27
C HIS A 256 8.18 -6.68 11.26
N PRO A 257 7.30 -7.61 10.83
CA PRO A 257 7.69 -8.70 9.91
C PRO A 257 7.76 -8.31 8.42
N HIS A 258 7.53 -7.04 8.08
CA HIS A 258 7.43 -6.58 6.67
C HIS A 258 6.44 -7.40 5.84
N PHE A 259 5.33 -7.87 6.43
CA PHE A 259 4.22 -8.48 5.70
C PHE A 259 2.94 -8.22 6.49
N ALA A 260 2.05 -7.38 5.95
CA ALA A 260 0.93 -6.82 6.70
C ALA A 260 -0.03 -7.88 7.28
N LEU A 261 -0.41 -8.89 6.49
CA LEU A 261 -1.30 -9.96 6.98
C LEU A 261 -0.66 -10.78 8.09
N LEU A 262 0.66 -11.04 7.97
CA LEU A 262 1.41 -11.75 9.00
C LEU A 262 1.55 -10.88 10.26
N GLU A 263 1.74 -9.57 10.12
CA GLU A 263 1.75 -8.64 11.26
C GLU A 263 0.39 -8.60 11.97
N ILE A 264 -0.72 -8.55 11.23
CA ILE A 264 -2.07 -8.63 11.79
C ILE A 264 -2.26 -9.94 12.56
N ALA A 265 -1.91 -11.07 11.95
CA ALA A 265 -1.99 -12.38 12.59
C ALA A 265 -1.15 -12.43 13.88
N THR A 266 0.11 -12.01 13.83
CA THR A 266 1.02 -12.06 14.98
C THR A 266 0.61 -11.09 16.10
N GLU A 267 0.27 -9.84 15.79
CA GLU A 267 0.06 -8.79 16.79
C GLU A 267 -1.38 -8.70 17.32
N THR A 268 -2.35 -9.26 16.60
CA THR A 268 -3.76 -9.23 17.00
C THR A 268 -4.49 -10.57 16.88
N GLY A 269 -3.77 -11.64 16.56
CA GLY A 269 -4.29 -13.00 16.53
C GLY A 269 -5.38 -13.22 15.49
N ILE A 270 -6.12 -14.31 15.66
CA ILE A 270 -7.28 -14.64 14.84
C ILE A 270 -8.37 -13.56 14.90
N ILE A 271 -8.50 -12.86 16.04
CA ILE A 271 -9.46 -11.78 16.20
C ILE A 271 -9.16 -10.63 15.22
N GLY A 272 -7.88 -10.29 15.05
CA GLY A 272 -7.44 -9.31 14.07
C GLY A 272 -7.73 -9.71 12.63
N ILE A 273 -7.48 -10.99 12.30
CA ILE A 273 -7.76 -11.56 10.98
C ILE A 273 -9.27 -11.49 10.70
N ILE A 274 -10.10 -11.90 11.65
CA ILE A 274 -11.56 -11.81 11.54
C ILE A 274 -11.98 -10.35 11.35
N GLY A 275 -11.39 -9.41 12.09
CA GLY A 275 -11.63 -7.99 11.95
C GLY A 275 -11.33 -7.44 10.54
N ILE A 276 -10.20 -7.82 9.95
CA ILE A 276 -9.86 -7.37 8.58
C ILE A 276 -10.76 -8.01 7.52
N ILE A 277 -11.15 -9.28 7.71
CA ILE A 277 -12.13 -9.95 6.84
C ILE A 277 -13.48 -9.22 6.89
N PHE A 278 -13.96 -8.87 8.09
CA PHE A 278 -15.20 -8.10 8.23
C PHE A 278 -15.08 -6.72 7.58
N ALA A 279 -13.96 -6.01 7.76
CA ALA A 279 -13.75 -4.71 7.13
C ALA A 279 -13.83 -4.82 5.59
N ILE A 280 -13.15 -5.81 5.00
CA ILE A 280 -13.18 -6.07 3.56
C ILE A 280 -14.60 -6.46 3.11
N TYR A 281 -15.28 -7.33 3.86
CA TYR A 281 -16.66 -7.73 3.57
C TYR A 281 -17.61 -6.54 3.54
N PHE A 282 -17.56 -5.66 4.54
CA PHE A 282 -18.41 -4.46 4.58
C PHE A 282 -18.07 -3.48 3.45
N MET A 283 -16.79 -3.31 3.10
CA MET A 283 -16.39 -2.50 1.94
C MET A 283 -17.01 -3.05 0.65
N ILE A 284 -16.87 -4.35 0.39
CA ILE A 284 -17.43 -4.99 -0.80
C ILE A 284 -18.96 -4.87 -0.81
N ASN A 285 -19.62 -5.22 0.30
CA ASN A 285 -21.07 -5.14 0.40
C ASN A 285 -21.60 -3.72 0.16
N SER A 286 -20.94 -2.71 0.75
CA SER A 286 -21.30 -1.30 0.55
C SER A 286 -21.14 -0.84 -0.90
N LEU A 287 -20.14 -1.38 -1.61
CA LEU A 287 -19.93 -1.08 -3.02
C LEU A 287 -20.95 -1.80 -3.91
N SER A 288 -21.21 -3.08 -3.66
CA SER A 288 -22.15 -3.90 -4.43
C SER A 288 -23.59 -3.40 -4.35
N GLY A 289 -23.96 -2.70 -3.26
CA GLY A 289 -25.27 -2.06 -3.12
C GLY A 289 -25.49 -0.84 -4.03
N LEU A 290 -24.45 -0.31 -4.68
CA LEU A 290 -24.56 0.86 -5.55
C LEU A 290 -24.84 0.50 -7.02
N PRO A 291 -25.51 1.40 -7.78
CA PRO A 291 -25.50 1.35 -9.24
C PRO A 291 -24.07 1.34 -9.79
N LYS A 292 -23.80 0.55 -10.83
CA LYS A 292 -22.46 0.42 -11.44
C LYS A 292 -21.81 1.76 -11.81
N ALA A 293 -22.63 2.73 -12.25
CA ALA A 293 -22.16 4.06 -12.63
C ALA A 293 -21.63 4.87 -11.43
N GLU A 294 -22.06 4.55 -10.21
CA GLU A 294 -21.69 5.26 -8.98
C GLU A 294 -20.56 4.58 -8.23
N GLN A 295 -20.46 3.25 -8.36
CA GLN A 295 -19.37 2.46 -7.79
C GLN A 295 -17.99 3.00 -8.17
N ILE A 296 -17.85 3.66 -9.33
CA ILE A 296 -16.59 4.26 -9.77
C ILE A 296 -16.04 5.38 -8.88
N ASN A 297 -16.89 6.04 -8.09
CA ASN A 297 -16.45 7.07 -7.14
C ASN A 297 -15.87 6.48 -5.87
N ALA A 298 -16.33 5.29 -5.46
CA ALA A 298 -15.91 4.61 -4.23
C ALA A 298 -14.79 3.59 -4.48
N PHE A 299 -14.89 2.83 -5.58
CA PHE A 299 -14.03 1.68 -5.87
C PHE A 299 -12.52 2.01 -5.88
N PRO A 300 -12.03 3.10 -6.50
CA PRO A 300 -10.59 3.39 -6.52
C PRO A 300 -9.99 3.57 -5.11
N TRP A 301 -10.75 4.18 -4.20
CA TRP A 301 -10.34 4.36 -2.81
C TRP A 301 -10.31 3.03 -2.06
N MET A 302 -11.35 2.22 -2.23
CA MET A 302 -11.44 0.90 -1.61
C MET A 302 -10.37 -0.06 -2.13
N LEU A 303 -10.10 -0.05 -3.44
CA LEU A 303 -9.04 -0.82 -4.06
C LEU A 303 -7.67 -0.37 -3.54
N GLY A 304 -7.43 0.93 -3.44
CA GLY A 304 -6.20 1.48 -2.87
C GLY A 304 -5.99 1.05 -1.40
N ALA A 305 -7.04 1.08 -0.58
CA ALA A 305 -6.99 0.54 0.78
C ALA A 305 -6.67 -0.97 0.80
N LEU A 306 -7.30 -1.75 -0.08
CA LEU A 306 -7.07 -3.19 -0.19
C LEU A 306 -5.62 -3.49 -0.58
N ILE A 307 -5.07 -2.81 -1.59
CA ILE A 307 -3.68 -3.03 -2.03
C ILE A 307 -2.63 -2.54 -1.02
N ALA A 308 -2.99 -1.58 -0.17
CA ALA A 308 -2.17 -1.13 0.95
C ALA A 308 -2.10 -2.18 2.09
N ILE A 309 -3.03 -3.13 2.12
CA ILE A 309 -3.04 -4.28 3.04
C ILE A 309 -2.43 -5.51 2.33
N VAL A 310 -2.91 -5.83 1.13
CA VAL A 310 -2.53 -7.01 0.34
C VAL A 310 -2.16 -6.56 -1.08
N PRO A 311 -0.87 -6.52 -1.49
CA PRO A 311 0.24 -7.37 -1.04
C PRO A 311 1.33 -6.60 -0.24
N ASN A 312 0.98 -5.81 0.78
CA ASN A 312 1.98 -4.98 1.46
C ASN A 312 3.04 -5.82 2.20
N ILE A 313 4.23 -5.90 1.60
CA ILE A 313 5.43 -6.57 2.14
C ILE A 313 6.51 -5.51 2.52
N GLY A 314 6.08 -4.28 2.78
CA GLY A 314 6.97 -3.13 2.91
C GLY A 314 6.85 -2.41 4.25
N LYS A 315 5.63 -1.98 4.60
CA LYS A 315 5.38 -1.10 5.75
C LYS A 315 4.65 -1.83 6.86
N ALA A 316 4.96 -1.42 8.08
CA ALA A 316 4.27 -1.90 9.26
C ALA A 316 2.80 -1.50 9.23
N PHE A 317 1.91 -2.49 9.30
CA PHE A 317 0.48 -2.29 9.25
C PHE A 317 0.00 -1.36 10.37
N TYR A 318 0.46 -1.60 11.61
CA TYR A 318 0.06 -0.78 12.77
C TYR A 318 0.90 0.48 12.96
N SER A 319 1.72 0.88 11.99
CA SER A 319 2.40 2.18 12.06
C SER A 319 1.38 3.31 11.88
N SER A 320 1.48 4.37 12.69
CA SER A 320 0.52 5.48 12.66
C SER A 320 0.37 6.07 11.26
N PHE A 321 1.47 6.23 10.53
CA PHE A 321 1.44 6.74 9.15
C PHE A 321 0.67 5.82 8.19
N TRP A 322 1.02 4.52 8.16
CA TRP A 322 0.46 3.60 7.18
C TRP A 322 -1.01 3.28 7.48
N LEU A 323 -1.33 3.07 8.75
CA LEU A 323 -2.70 2.82 9.17
C LEU A 323 -3.60 4.03 8.95
N SER A 324 -3.10 5.25 9.18
CA SER A 324 -3.85 6.47 8.86
C SER A 324 -4.19 6.54 7.37
N LEU A 325 -3.22 6.23 6.49
CA LEU A 325 -3.45 6.20 5.05
C LEU A 325 -4.53 5.17 4.67
N ILE A 326 -4.43 3.93 5.16
CA ILE A 326 -5.43 2.88 4.91
C ILE A 326 -6.81 3.32 5.38
N MET A 327 -6.92 3.76 6.64
CA MET A 327 -8.19 4.17 7.23
C MET A 327 -8.83 5.33 6.47
N TRP A 328 -8.01 6.30 6.07
CA TRP A 328 -8.49 7.44 5.28
C TRP A 328 -9.08 7.01 3.94
N MET A 329 -8.42 6.08 3.24
CA MET A 329 -8.94 5.53 1.99
C MET A 329 -10.22 4.71 2.18
N ILE A 330 -10.31 3.91 3.25
CA ILE A 330 -11.53 3.18 3.60
C ILE A 330 -12.68 4.18 3.84
N PHE A 331 -12.46 5.20 4.66
CA PHE A 331 -13.50 6.16 5.01
C PHE A 331 -13.96 6.99 3.83
N ILE A 332 -13.05 7.45 2.95
CA ILE A 332 -13.46 8.13 1.72
C ILE A 332 -14.23 7.18 0.81
N GLY A 333 -13.77 5.93 0.65
CA GLY A 333 -14.47 4.92 -0.12
C GLY A 333 -15.91 4.73 0.38
N LEU A 334 -16.09 4.50 1.68
CA LEU A 334 -17.39 4.34 2.33
C LEU A 334 -18.25 5.61 2.27
N ALA A 335 -17.65 6.78 2.38
CA ALA A 335 -18.40 8.03 2.24
C ALA A 335 -19.00 8.18 0.83
N ASN A 336 -18.30 7.69 -0.20
CA ASN A 336 -18.80 7.68 -1.57
C ASN A 336 -19.91 6.63 -1.82
N THR A 337 -20.19 5.73 -0.87
CA THR A 337 -21.28 4.74 -1.00
C THR A 337 -22.63 5.16 -0.42
N ARG A 338 -22.68 6.25 0.37
CA ARG A 338 -23.94 6.73 0.96
C ARG A 338 -24.75 7.66 0.06
N THR A 339 -24.10 8.27 -0.93
CA THR A 339 -24.52 9.57 -1.47
C THR A 339 -25.74 9.60 -2.39
N ASN A 340 -26.41 8.47 -2.58
CA ASN A 340 -27.61 8.41 -3.41
C ASN A 340 -28.68 7.49 -2.79
N SER A 341 -28.67 7.31 -1.46
CA SER A 341 -29.77 6.68 -0.73
C SER A 341 -30.91 7.65 -0.37
N GLN A 342 -30.92 8.85 -0.96
CA GLN A 342 -31.98 9.86 -0.85
C GLN A 342 -32.48 10.27 -2.22
#